data_AF-A0A7S1VPB4-F1
#
_entry.id   AF-A0A7S1VPB4-F1
#
_cell.length_a   1.000
_cell.length_b   1.000
_cell.length_c   1.000
_cell.angle_alpha   90.00
_cell.angle_beta   90.00
_cell.angle_gamma   90.00
#
_symmetry.space_group_name_H-M   'P 1'
#
loop_
_entity.id
_entity.type
_entity.pdbx_description
1 polymer ?
#
loop_
_entity_poly.entity_id
_entity_poly.type
_entity_poly.pdbx_seq_one_letter_code
_entity_poly.pdbx_strand_id
1 'polypeptide(L)'
;VGLRSNTRLSGSLPEAVGSLSFLRVLSVGNCSLEGTVPTTVGLLQRLEDLDFEGNSLAGNLPSEIGMLTNLQSLDVSGNDFTGTIPHDWSRLSSLAYLYMNSNKLTGSIHSSWTHNGTFPALRAFWSHDNFLTGDLNHGFCGGNVITNTNIFDGGLYSLTADCLGPNEEVNCMCCTLCCDRNHSQCLYSR
;
A
#
# COMPACT_ATOMS: atom_id res chain seq x y z
N VAL A 1 22.36 -5.41 1.67
CA VAL A 1 22.72 -4.41 0.63
C VAL A 1 21.42 -3.82 0.13
N GLY A 2 21.31 -2.49 0.01
CA GLY A 2 20.09 -1.80 -0.39
C GLY A 2 20.39 -0.56 -1.23
N LEU A 3 19.44 -0.19 -2.08
CA LEU A 3 19.41 1.09 -2.79
C LEU A 3 18.50 2.01 -1.99
N ARG A 4 18.97 3.21 -1.66
CA ARG A 4 18.23 4.22 -0.88
C ARG A 4 18.18 5.54 -1.66
N SER A 5 17.14 6.32 -1.39
CA SER A 5 16.74 7.50 -2.15
C SER A 5 17.89 8.48 -2.41
N ASN A 6 17.86 9.07 -3.60
CA ASN A 6 18.70 10.19 -4.00
C ASN A 6 17.79 11.18 -4.73
N THR A 7 17.69 12.41 -4.23
CA THR A 7 16.77 13.44 -4.72
C THR A 7 17.03 13.90 -6.16
N ARG A 8 18.02 13.32 -6.84
CA ARG A 8 18.33 13.53 -8.26
C ARG A 8 17.97 12.35 -9.17
N LEU A 9 17.51 11.23 -8.61
CA LEU A 9 16.88 10.20 -9.44
C LEU A 9 15.63 10.83 -10.07
N SER A 10 15.35 10.47 -11.33
CA SER A 10 14.21 10.96 -12.12
C SER A 10 14.04 10.09 -13.35
N GLY A 11 12.89 10.14 -14.01
CA GLY A 11 12.60 9.31 -15.18
C GLY A 11 12.04 7.95 -14.76
N SER A 12 12.05 6.98 -15.68
CA SER A 12 11.49 5.65 -15.42
C SER A 12 12.44 4.70 -14.69
N LEU A 13 11.87 3.81 -13.89
CA LEU A 13 12.63 2.71 -13.28
C LEU A 13 13.05 1.71 -14.38
N PRO A 14 14.35 1.45 -14.59
CA PRO A 14 14.80 0.60 -15.68
C PRO A 14 14.59 -0.88 -15.37
N GLU A 15 14.34 -1.69 -16.40
CA GLU A 15 14.24 -3.17 -16.32
C GLU A 15 15.49 -3.82 -15.70
N ALA A 16 16.65 -3.16 -15.80
CA ALA A 16 17.89 -3.63 -15.21
C ALA A 16 17.81 -3.76 -13.67
N VAL A 17 16.84 -3.11 -13.00
CA VAL A 17 16.65 -3.24 -11.55
C VAL A 17 16.47 -4.69 -11.13
N GLY A 18 15.78 -5.52 -11.93
CA GLY A 18 15.57 -6.94 -11.63
C GLY A 18 16.84 -7.79 -11.64
N SER A 19 17.96 -7.29 -12.16
CA SER A 19 19.26 -7.99 -12.11
C SER A 19 19.91 -7.96 -10.72
N LEU A 20 19.43 -7.12 -9.81
CA LEU A 20 19.96 -6.93 -8.47
C LEU A 20 19.50 -8.03 -7.49
N SER A 21 19.77 -9.30 -7.82
CA SER A 21 19.27 -10.50 -7.12
C SER A 21 19.66 -10.66 -5.63
N PHE A 22 20.55 -9.80 -5.12
CA PHE A 22 20.95 -9.76 -3.71
C PHE A 22 20.35 -8.57 -2.94
N LEU A 23 19.55 -7.75 -3.61
CA LEU A 23 18.93 -6.57 -3.02
C LEU A 23 17.90 -6.99 -1.98
N ARG A 24 17.98 -6.37 -0.80
CA ARG A 24 17.01 -6.53 0.31
C ARG A 24 16.11 -5.33 0.49
N VAL A 25 16.63 -4.15 0.14
CA VAL A 25 15.91 -2.88 0.27
C VAL A 25 16.04 -2.13 -1.03
N LEU A 26 14.90 -1.77 -1.62
CA LEU A 26 14.79 -0.85 -2.74
C LEU A 26 13.91 0.31 -2.28
N SER A 27 14.55 1.37 -1.78
CA SER A 27 13.87 2.60 -1.37
C SER A 27 14.29 3.71 -2.31
N VAL A 28 13.34 4.15 -3.13
CA VAL A 28 13.47 5.27 -4.07
C VAL A 28 12.27 6.20 -3.95
N GLY A 29 11.74 6.34 -2.72
CA GLY A 29 10.73 7.34 -2.41
C GLY A 29 11.22 8.77 -2.65
N ASN A 30 10.31 9.66 -3.04
CA ASN A 30 10.56 11.08 -3.29
C ASN A 30 11.71 11.35 -4.28
N CYS A 31 11.76 10.55 -5.35
CA CYS A 31 12.81 10.56 -6.37
C CYS A 31 12.27 10.96 -7.76
N SER A 32 11.17 11.73 -7.84
CA SER A 32 10.56 12.22 -9.09
C SER A 32 10.50 11.16 -10.21
N LEU A 33 10.28 9.89 -9.85
CA LEU A 33 10.20 8.80 -10.80
C LEU A 33 8.87 8.87 -11.54
N GLU A 34 8.88 8.48 -12.81
CA GLU A 34 7.70 8.52 -13.67
C GLU A 34 7.55 7.23 -14.49
N GLY A 35 6.42 7.10 -15.20
CA GLY A 35 6.12 5.91 -15.99
C GLY A 35 5.68 4.73 -15.12
N THR A 36 5.86 3.50 -15.62
CA THR A 36 5.37 2.29 -14.96
C THR A 36 6.46 1.59 -14.16
N VAL A 37 6.08 0.82 -13.15
CA VAL A 37 7.00 -0.10 -12.48
C VAL A 37 7.28 -1.30 -13.40
N PRO A 38 8.55 -1.59 -13.74
CA PRO A 38 8.91 -2.74 -14.58
C PRO A 38 8.59 -4.06 -13.89
N THR A 39 8.11 -5.04 -14.66
CA THR A 39 7.72 -6.36 -14.15
C THR A 39 8.92 -7.13 -13.58
N THR A 40 10.14 -6.81 -14.02
CA THR A 40 11.39 -7.38 -13.50
C THR A 40 11.64 -7.10 -12.02
N VAL A 41 10.92 -6.16 -11.37
CA VAL A 41 10.92 -6.01 -9.90
C VAL A 41 10.57 -7.34 -9.21
N GLY A 42 9.69 -8.16 -9.80
CA GLY A 42 9.35 -9.49 -9.26
C GLY A 42 10.53 -10.48 -9.23
N LEU A 43 11.65 -10.19 -9.88
CA LEU A 43 12.86 -11.02 -9.85
C LEU A 43 13.71 -10.80 -8.60
N LEU A 44 13.41 -9.77 -7.79
CA LEU A 44 14.14 -9.42 -6.57
C LEU A 44 13.75 -10.32 -5.39
N GLN A 45 13.93 -11.63 -5.53
CA GLN A 45 13.42 -12.65 -4.60
C GLN A 45 13.89 -12.55 -3.13
N ARG A 46 14.89 -11.71 -2.83
CA ARG A 46 15.40 -11.43 -1.48
C ARG A 46 14.92 -10.10 -0.91
N LEU A 47 14.08 -9.37 -1.64
CA LEU A 47 13.60 -8.07 -1.22
C LEU A 47 12.71 -8.21 0.02
N GLU A 48 13.00 -7.39 1.01
CA GLU A 48 12.31 -7.30 2.30
C GLU A 48 11.55 -5.96 2.40
N ASP A 49 12.04 -4.92 1.72
CA ASP A 49 11.46 -3.57 1.73
C ASP A 49 11.49 -2.96 0.33
N LEU A 50 10.31 -2.54 -0.14
CA LEU A 50 10.09 -1.88 -1.42
C LEU A 50 9.33 -0.57 -1.19
N ASP A 51 10.00 0.54 -1.45
CA ASP A 51 9.50 1.88 -1.20
C ASP A 51 9.61 2.73 -2.49
N PHE A 52 8.44 3.11 -2.99
CA PHE A 52 8.21 3.99 -4.13
C PHE A 52 7.41 5.24 -3.76
N GLU A 53 7.30 5.56 -2.47
CA GLU A 53 6.48 6.65 -1.94
C GLU A 53 6.75 8.00 -2.62
N GLY A 54 5.72 8.79 -2.88
CA GLY A 54 5.88 10.20 -3.28
C GLY A 54 6.59 10.39 -4.63
N ASN A 55 6.21 9.60 -5.64
CA ASN A 55 6.71 9.73 -7.01
C ASN A 55 5.55 10.06 -7.98
N SER A 56 5.82 10.07 -9.29
CA SER A 56 4.83 10.22 -10.37
C SER A 56 4.69 8.91 -11.17
N LEU A 57 4.85 7.76 -10.50
CA LEU A 57 4.67 6.45 -11.13
C LEU A 57 3.18 6.25 -11.43
N ALA A 58 2.88 5.68 -12.58
CA ALA A 58 1.54 5.54 -13.12
C ALA A 58 1.33 4.15 -13.76
N GLY A 59 0.11 3.93 -14.26
CA GLY A 59 -0.30 2.64 -14.81
C GLY A 59 -0.76 1.67 -13.72
N ASN A 60 -0.79 0.38 -14.04
CA ASN A 60 -1.25 -0.64 -13.10
C ASN A 60 -0.13 -1.08 -12.15
N LEU A 61 -0.51 -1.47 -10.94
CA LEU A 61 0.38 -2.19 -10.03
C LEU A 61 0.79 -3.54 -10.66
N PRO A 62 2.09 -3.87 -10.75
CA PRO A 62 2.53 -5.12 -11.36
C PRO A 62 2.18 -6.33 -10.50
N SER A 63 1.61 -7.37 -11.12
CA SER A 63 1.25 -8.61 -10.42
C SER A 63 2.49 -9.40 -9.98
N GLU A 64 3.63 -9.19 -10.64
CA GLU A 64 4.91 -9.82 -10.35
C GLU A 64 5.46 -9.45 -8.97
N ILE A 65 5.02 -8.35 -8.36
CA ILE A 65 5.31 -8.07 -6.94
C ILE A 65 4.83 -9.22 -6.05
N GLY A 66 3.74 -9.92 -6.41
CA GLY A 66 3.26 -11.11 -5.71
C GLY A 66 4.25 -12.29 -5.69
N MET A 67 5.34 -12.24 -6.46
CA MET A 67 6.43 -13.21 -6.40
C MET A 67 7.42 -12.96 -5.26
N LEU A 68 7.36 -11.80 -4.58
CA LEU A 68 8.31 -11.37 -3.56
C LEU A 68 7.89 -11.86 -2.16
N THR A 69 7.92 -13.17 -1.93
CA THR A 69 7.39 -13.78 -0.69
C THR A 69 8.15 -13.40 0.60
N ASN A 70 9.35 -12.82 0.48
CA ASN A 70 10.13 -12.28 1.59
C ASN A 70 9.80 -10.80 1.91
N LEU A 71 8.96 -10.15 1.10
CA LEU A 71 8.64 -8.73 1.26
C LEU A 71 7.85 -8.51 2.54
N GLN A 72 8.31 -7.57 3.36
CA GLN A 72 7.75 -7.22 4.67
C GLN A 72 7.07 -5.85 4.65
N SER A 73 7.61 -4.93 3.87
CA SER A 73 7.07 -3.58 3.68
C SER A 73 6.93 -3.28 2.19
N LEU A 74 5.77 -2.77 1.80
CA LEU A 74 5.49 -2.26 0.47
C LEU A 74 4.84 -0.88 0.59
N ASP A 75 5.53 0.13 0.09
CA ASP A 75 5.02 1.49 -0.02
C ASP A 75 4.96 1.93 -1.48
N VAL A 76 3.73 2.14 -1.96
CA VAL A 76 3.43 2.71 -3.28
C VAL A 76 2.59 3.99 -3.15
N SER A 77 2.51 4.54 -1.95
CA SER A 77 1.65 5.69 -1.64
C SER A 77 2.10 6.96 -2.36
N GLY A 78 1.17 7.91 -2.54
CA GLY A 78 1.49 9.21 -3.15
C GLY A 78 2.02 9.10 -4.58
N ASN A 79 1.33 8.33 -5.43
CA ASN A 79 1.66 8.12 -6.83
C ASN A 79 0.40 8.28 -7.71
N ASP A 80 0.52 8.02 -9.01
CA ASP A 80 -0.57 8.07 -9.99
C ASP A 80 -1.04 6.66 -10.43
N PHE A 81 -0.88 5.63 -9.58
CA PHE A 81 -1.29 4.27 -9.94
C PHE A 81 -2.80 4.16 -10.15
N THR A 82 -3.19 3.40 -11.17
CA THR A 82 -4.58 3.16 -11.60
C THR A 82 -4.91 1.67 -11.63
N GLY A 83 -6.17 1.33 -11.89
CA GLY A 83 -6.61 -0.06 -12.03
C GLY A 83 -6.77 -0.75 -10.68
N THR A 84 -6.87 -2.08 -10.70
CA THR A 84 -7.17 -2.88 -9.51
C THR A 84 -5.91 -3.37 -8.81
N ILE A 85 -6.06 -3.71 -7.52
CA ILE A 85 -4.98 -4.39 -6.80
C ILE A 85 -4.81 -5.81 -7.35
N PRO A 86 -3.60 -6.25 -7.73
CA PRO A 86 -3.40 -7.57 -8.31
C PRO A 86 -3.75 -8.68 -7.31
N HIS A 87 -4.58 -9.64 -7.74
CA HIS A 87 -4.94 -10.79 -6.90
C HIS A 87 -3.70 -11.59 -6.47
N ASP A 88 -2.64 -11.64 -7.30
CA ASP A 88 -1.39 -12.33 -7.01
C ASP A 88 -0.67 -11.82 -5.75
N TRP A 89 -0.94 -10.60 -5.30
CA TRP A 89 -0.36 -10.05 -4.07
C TRP A 89 -0.81 -10.82 -2.81
N SER A 90 -1.88 -11.61 -2.91
CA SER A 90 -2.29 -12.59 -1.89
C SER A 90 -1.19 -13.62 -1.51
N ARG A 91 -0.14 -13.73 -2.32
CA ARG A 91 1.01 -14.62 -2.10
C ARG A 91 2.09 -14.00 -1.21
N LEU A 92 1.99 -12.72 -0.87
CA LEU A 92 2.96 -11.98 -0.06
C LEU A 92 2.82 -12.36 1.42
N SER A 93 3.20 -13.59 1.76
CA SER A 93 2.98 -14.18 3.09
C SER A 93 3.73 -13.48 4.22
N SER A 94 4.79 -12.73 3.91
CA SER A 94 5.60 -12.00 4.90
C SER A 94 5.21 -10.52 5.04
N LEU A 95 4.26 -10.02 4.24
CA LEU A 95 3.95 -8.59 4.19
C LEU A 95 3.24 -8.16 5.46
N ALA A 96 3.88 -7.24 6.18
CA ALA A 96 3.40 -6.67 7.43
C ALA A 96 2.84 -5.26 7.26
N TYR A 97 3.40 -4.49 6.32
CA TYR A 97 3.02 -3.10 6.09
C TYR A 97 2.74 -2.89 4.61
N LEU A 98 1.53 -2.40 4.32
CA LEU A 98 1.10 -2.07 2.96
C LEU A 98 0.54 -0.65 2.93
N TYR A 99 1.27 0.25 2.29
CA TYR A 99 0.88 1.63 2.06
C TYR A 99 0.59 1.82 0.58
N MET A 100 -0.63 2.22 0.27
CA MET A 100 -1.09 2.44 -1.10
C MET A 100 -2.05 3.62 -1.21
N ASN A 101 -2.15 4.41 -0.14
CA ASN A 101 -2.97 5.60 -0.10
C ASN A 101 -2.54 6.64 -1.13
N SER A 102 -3.43 7.60 -1.39
CA SER A 102 -3.15 8.75 -2.26
C SER A 102 -2.71 8.32 -3.67
N ASN A 103 -3.57 7.52 -4.30
CA ASN A 103 -3.42 7.00 -5.67
C ASN A 103 -4.79 7.06 -6.39
N LYS A 104 -4.93 6.42 -7.56
CA LYS A 104 -6.17 6.36 -8.34
C LYS A 104 -6.63 4.90 -8.53
N LEU A 105 -6.37 4.05 -7.55
CA LEU A 105 -6.69 2.62 -7.61
C LEU A 105 -8.20 2.40 -7.48
N THR A 106 -8.73 1.44 -8.25
CA THR A 106 -10.15 1.13 -8.36
C THR A 106 -10.41 -0.35 -8.06
N GLY A 107 -11.68 -0.74 -8.09
CA GLY A 107 -12.10 -2.13 -7.87
C GLY A 107 -12.24 -2.49 -6.40
N SER A 108 -12.71 -3.71 -6.16
CA SER A 108 -12.97 -4.18 -4.81
C SER A 108 -11.69 -4.69 -4.15
N ILE A 109 -11.47 -4.36 -2.88
CA ILE A 109 -10.55 -5.12 -2.03
C ILE A 109 -11.09 -6.56 -2.00
N HIS A 110 -10.30 -7.49 -2.54
CA HIS A 110 -10.77 -8.83 -2.84
C HIS A 110 -11.19 -9.55 -1.56
N SER A 111 -12.36 -10.20 -1.55
CA SER A 111 -12.80 -11.00 -0.41
C SER A 111 -11.85 -12.17 -0.10
N SER A 112 -11.01 -12.59 -1.05
CA SER A 112 -9.94 -13.56 -0.80
C SER A 112 -8.91 -13.03 0.20
N TRP A 113 -8.70 -11.72 0.27
CA TRP A 113 -7.87 -11.04 1.29
C TRP A 113 -8.51 -11.05 2.67
N THR A 114 -9.83 -11.18 2.73
CA THR A 114 -10.63 -11.09 3.97
C THR A 114 -11.15 -12.43 4.49
N HIS A 115 -11.18 -13.49 3.66
CA HIS A 115 -11.53 -14.86 4.05
C HIS A 115 -10.33 -15.81 3.90
N ASN A 116 -9.83 -16.30 5.04
CA ASN A 116 -8.72 -17.29 5.17
C ASN A 116 -7.27 -16.76 5.08
N GLY A 117 -7.06 -15.45 5.24
CA GLY A 117 -5.75 -14.90 5.64
C GLY A 117 -4.68 -14.77 4.55
N THR A 118 -4.98 -14.13 3.41
CA THR A 118 -3.96 -13.89 2.37
C THR A 118 -3.00 -12.73 2.60
N PHE A 119 -2.95 -12.19 3.82
CA PHE A 119 -1.74 -11.56 4.35
C PHE A 119 -1.61 -11.93 5.83
N PRO A 120 -1.06 -13.12 6.13
CA PRO A 120 -1.07 -13.65 7.50
C PRO A 120 -0.20 -12.81 8.46
N ALA A 121 0.72 -12.02 7.92
CA ALA A 121 1.60 -11.14 8.68
C ALA A 121 1.12 -9.68 8.74
N LEU A 122 0.02 -9.30 8.07
CA LEU A 122 -0.38 -7.90 7.89
C LEU A 122 -0.74 -7.25 9.23
N ARG A 123 -0.07 -6.14 9.51
CA ARG A 123 -0.25 -5.33 10.72
C ARG A 123 -0.89 -4.00 10.39
N ALA A 124 -0.52 -3.41 9.27
CA ALA A 124 -1.04 -2.12 8.88
C ALA A 124 -1.31 -2.05 7.38
N PHE A 125 -2.41 -1.40 7.05
CA PHE A 125 -2.89 -1.19 5.70
C PHE A 125 -3.42 0.22 5.59
N TRP A 126 -2.84 1.01 4.69
CA TRP A 126 -3.30 2.35 4.36
C TRP A 126 -3.76 2.38 2.92
N SER A 127 -5.05 2.62 2.72
CA SER A 127 -5.66 2.66 1.39
C SER A 127 -6.46 3.92 1.12
N HIS A 128 -6.53 4.86 2.09
CA HIS A 128 -7.21 6.13 1.96
C HIS A 128 -6.84 6.90 0.68
N ASP A 129 -7.70 7.82 0.22
CA ASP A 129 -7.48 8.61 -0.99
C ASP A 129 -7.24 7.76 -2.26
N ASN A 130 -8.08 6.74 -2.45
CA ASN A 130 -8.23 5.96 -3.69
C ASN A 130 -9.71 5.87 -4.09
N PHE A 131 -10.02 5.05 -5.09
CA PHE A 131 -11.38 4.71 -5.54
C PHE A 131 -11.73 3.23 -5.28
N LEU A 132 -11.12 2.63 -4.26
CA LEU A 132 -11.35 1.23 -3.89
C LEU A 132 -12.74 1.05 -3.27
N THR A 133 -13.33 -0.13 -3.49
CA THR A 133 -14.62 -0.55 -2.93
C THR A 133 -14.49 -1.89 -2.19
N GLY A 134 -15.58 -2.41 -1.66
CA GLY A 134 -15.61 -3.71 -0.96
C GLY A 134 -15.61 -3.57 0.56
N ASP A 135 -15.81 -4.71 1.23
CA ASP A 135 -15.93 -4.78 2.69
C ASP A 135 -14.68 -5.39 3.30
N LEU A 136 -14.09 -4.69 4.27
CA LEU A 136 -13.04 -5.24 5.11
C LEU A 136 -13.70 -6.02 6.25
N ASN A 137 -13.85 -7.34 6.07
CA ASN A 137 -14.37 -8.19 7.14
C ASN A 137 -13.54 -8.06 8.43
N HIS A 138 -14.20 -8.21 9.57
CA HIS A 138 -13.56 -8.37 10.88
C HIS A 138 -12.51 -9.50 10.82
N GLY A 139 -11.22 -9.15 10.89
CA GLY A 139 -10.12 -10.10 10.70
C GLY A 139 -9.12 -9.69 9.63
N PHE A 140 -9.52 -8.83 8.69
CA PHE A 140 -8.59 -8.21 7.75
C PHE A 140 -7.58 -7.37 8.55
N CYS A 141 -6.30 -7.70 8.43
CA CYS A 141 -5.22 -7.30 9.34
C CYS A 141 -5.29 -8.02 10.71
N GLY A 142 -5.29 -9.36 10.76
CA GLY A 142 -5.04 -10.11 12.00
C GLY A 142 -6.08 -9.92 13.14
N GLY A 143 -7.30 -9.46 12.84
CA GLY A 143 -8.31 -9.15 13.87
C GLY A 143 -8.21 -7.75 14.48
N ASN A 144 -7.47 -6.86 13.84
CA ASN A 144 -7.14 -5.52 14.35
C ASN A 144 -8.29 -4.51 14.20
N VAL A 145 -8.17 -3.38 14.91
CA VAL A 145 -9.13 -2.29 14.90
C VAL A 145 -9.07 -1.59 13.54
N ILE A 146 -10.17 -1.64 12.81
CA ILE A 146 -10.34 -0.86 11.58
C ILE A 146 -10.66 0.57 12.01
N THR A 147 -9.75 1.50 11.72
CA THR A 147 -9.81 2.88 12.24
C THR A 147 -10.51 3.84 11.29
N ASN A 148 -10.66 3.45 10.02
CA ASN A 148 -11.30 4.25 9.00
C ASN A 148 -12.13 3.33 8.11
N THR A 149 -13.46 3.44 8.15
CA THR A 149 -14.37 2.72 7.25
C THR A 149 -15.42 3.68 6.70
N ASN A 150 -15.52 3.80 5.39
CA ASN A 150 -16.75 4.24 4.71
C ASN A 150 -16.94 3.44 3.42
N ILE A 151 -17.55 2.26 3.58
CA ILE A 151 -18.03 1.43 2.48
C ILE A 151 -19.34 2.08 2.00
N PHE A 152 -19.33 2.80 0.87
CA PHE A 152 -20.54 3.44 0.32
C PHE A 152 -20.99 2.83 -1.03
N ASP A 153 -22.26 2.43 -1.03
CA ASP A 153 -23.07 2.09 -2.20
C ASP A 153 -23.64 3.39 -2.81
N GLY A 154 -23.12 3.82 -3.96
CA GLY A 154 -23.91 4.63 -4.89
C GLY A 154 -23.82 6.17 -4.89
N GLY A 155 -22.81 6.84 -4.34
CA GLY A 155 -22.68 8.30 -4.61
C GLY A 155 -21.53 9.06 -3.96
N LEU A 156 -20.60 9.52 -4.79
CA LEU A 156 -19.73 10.71 -4.63
C LEU A 156 -19.21 11.03 -3.21
N TYR A 157 -18.48 10.14 -2.53
CA TYR A 157 -17.32 10.42 -1.63
C TYR A 157 -16.72 9.05 -1.23
N SER A 158 -15.51 8.71 -1.72
CA SER A 158 -14.81 7.48 -1.32
C SER A 158 -14.01 7.77 -0.05
N LEU A 159 -14.38 7.18 1.08
CA LEU A 159 -13.49 7.11 2.25
C LEU A 159 -13.08 5.66 2.45
N THR A 160 -11.79 5.43 2.30
CA THR A 160 -11.14 4.14 2.10
C THR A 160 -10.70 3.55 3.43
N ALA A 161 -10.28 2.28 3.42
CA ALA A 161 -10.20 1.47 4.61
C ALA A 161 -8.78 1.42 5.18
N ASP A 162 -8.59 1.85 6.43
CA ASP A 162 -7.29 1.81 7.10
C ASP A 162 -7.37 0.93 8.37
N CYS A 163 -6.36 0.09 8.57
CA CYS A 163 -6.23 -0.78 9.74
C CYS A 163 -4.85 -0.60 10.40
N LEU A 164 -4.81 -0.67 11.73
CA LEU A 164 -3.57 -0.65 12.51
C LEU A 164 -3.58 -1.74 13.58
N GLY A 165 -2.46 -2.44 13.69
CA GLY A 165 -2.24 -3.44 14.72
C GLY A 165 -2.16 -2.85 16.13
N PRO A 166 -2.38 -3.68 17.17
CA PRO A 166 -2.49 -3.24 18.57
C PRO A 166 -1.23 -2.58 19.14
N ASN A 167 -0.11 -2.63 18.44
CA ASN A 167 1.17 -2.02 18.85
C ASN A 167 1.69 -0.98 17.83
N GLU A 168 0.88 -0.57 16.85
CA GLU A 168 1.26 0.45 15.87
C GLU A 168 0.71 1.83 16.31
N GLU A 169 1.54 2.87 16.30
CA GLU A 169 1.11 4.22 16.67
C GLU A 169 0.22 4.83 15.59
N VAL A 170 -0.96 5.30 15.98
CA VAL A 170 -1.91 5.96 15.08
C VAL A 170 -1.43 7.38 14.82
N ASN A 171 -0.72 7.60 13.70
CA ASN A 171 -0.48 8.96 13.22
C ASN A 171 -1.70 9.39 12.39
N CYS A 172 -2.77 9.82 13.07
CA CYS A 172 -4.00 10.30 12.44
C CYS A 172 -3.69 11.52 11.56
N MET A 173 -3.49 11.32 10.26
CA MET A 173 -3.63 12.39 9.27
C MET A 173 -5.13 12.55 8.99
N CYS A 174 -5.85 13.14 9.96
CA CYS A 174 -7.29 13.43 9.85
C CYS A 174 -7.59 14.14 8.52
N CYS A 175 -8.43 13.53 7.66
CA CYS A 175 -9.29 14.33 6.80
C CYS A 175 -10.04 15.34 7.67
N THR A 176 -10.16 16.58 7.19
CA THR A 176 -10.66 17.80 7.85
C THR A 176 -12.04 17.71 8.52
N LEU A 177 -12.68 16.54 8.54
CA LEU A 177 -14.02 16.28 9.08
C LEU A 177 -14.04 15.50 10.41
N CYS A 178 -12.92 14.91 10.87
CA CYS A 178 -12.92 14.00 12.04
C CYS A 178 -12.03 14.40 13.22
N CYS A 179 -11.61 15.67 13.33
CA CYS A 179 -10.73 16.10 14.42
C CYS A 179 -11.40 17.11 15.37
N ASP A 180 -11.10 16.99 16.68
CA ASP A 180 -11.26 18.07 17.67
C ASP A 180 -10.49 19.32 17.18
N ARG A 181 -10.92 20.52 17.59
CA ARG A 181 -10.28 21.81 17.29
C ARG A 181 -8.76 21.84 17.55
N ASN A 182 -8.21 20.92 18.34
CA ASN A 182 -6.78 20.80 18.62
C ASN A 182 -6.02 19.78 17.76
N HIS A 183 -6.65 19.13 16.77
CA HIS A 183 -6.02 18.17 15.84
C HIS A 183 -5.30 16.98 16.52
N SER A 184 -5.60 16.70 17.79
CA SER A 184 -4.84 15.74 18.60
C SER A 184 -5.55 14.39 18.79
N GLN A 185 -6.84 14.27 18.44
CA GLN A 185 -7.62 13.04 18.59
C GLN A 185 -8.73 12.94 17.53
N CYS A 186 -8.95 11.74 16.99
CA CYS A 186 -10.15 11.39 16.22
C CYS A 186 -11.37 11.41 17.15
N LEU A 187 -12.33 12.31 16.88
CA LEU A 187 -13.58 12.37 17.63
C LEU A 187 -14.54 11.26 17.15
N TYR A 188 -14.54 10.12 17.82
CA TYR A 188 -15.66 9.18 17.74
C TYR A 188 -16.81 9.69 18.63
N SER A 189 -17.99 9.95 18.05
CA SER A 189 -19.24 9.93 18.81
C SER A 189 -20.05 8.70 18.42
N ARG A 190 -20.47 7.98 19.46
CA ARG A 190 -21.28 6.75 19.50
C ARG A 190 -22.36 6.62 18.43
#